data_AF-D9PUF8-F1
#
_entry.id   AF-D9PUF8-F1
#
_cell.length_a   1.000
_cell.length_b   1.000
_cell.length_c   1.000
_cell.angle_alpha   90.00
_cell.angle_beta   90.00
_cell.angle_gamma   90.00
#
_symmetry.space_group_name_H-M   'P 1'
#
loop_
_entity.id
_entity.type
_entity.pdbx_description
1 polymer ?
#
loop_
_entity_poly.entity_id
_entity_poly.type
_entity_poly.pdbx_seq_one_letter_code
_entity_poly.pdbx_strand_id
1 'polypeptide(L)'
;MIDDQMLQELIHEIITEEEEDEAVPVLECLMKGNVTDEEISEKTQLKLNIVRRILYKLYDAGVASYKRSKDPETQWYTYTWKFEP
;
A
#
# COMPACT_ATOMS: atom_id res chain seq x y z
N MET A 1 -14.59 2.03 -13.42
CA MET A 1 -14.24 2.71 -12.17
C MET A 1 -14.51 1.69 -11.09
N ILE A 2 -13.52 1.28 -10.32
CA ILE A 2 -13.77 0.44 -9.14
C ILE A 2 -14.62 1.32 -8.22
N ASP A 3 -15.83 0.88 -7.89
CA ASP A 3 -16.70 1.61 -6.98
C ASP A 3 -16.22 1.41 -5.52
N ASP A 4 -16.50 2.39 -4.66
CA ASP A 4 -16.10 2.37 -3.26
C ASP A 4 -16.58 1.11 -2.51
N GLN A 5 -17.68 0.49 -2.95
CA GLN A 5 -18.21 -0.72 -2.31
C GLN A 5 -17.35 -1.95 -2.64
N MET A 6 -16.90 -2.11 -3.89
CA MET A 6 -15.91 -3.14 -4.25
C MET A 6 -14.59 -2.97 -3.51
N LEU A 7 -14.17 -1.72 -3.25
CA LEU A 7 -12.95 -1.43 -2.51
C LEU A 7 -13.04 -1.88 -1.04
N GLN A 8 -14.19 -1.63 -0.42
CA GLN A 8 -14.48 -2.01 0.96
C GLN A 8 -14.54 -3.54 1.10
N GLU A 9 -15.22 -4.22 0.18
CA GLU A 9 -15.25 -5.70 0.15
C GLU A 9 -13.84 -6.29 0.04
N LEU A 10 -13.00 -5.74 -0.85
CA LEU A 10 -11.61 -6.19 -1.01
C LEU A 10 -10.79 -6.01 0.27
N ILE A 11 -10.94 -4.87 0.97
CA ILE A 11 -10.22 -4.63 2.23
C ILE A 11 -10.70 -5.60 3.32
N HIS A 12 -12.01 -5.84 3.44
CA HIS A 12 -12.58 -6.73 4.46
C HIS A 12 -12.11 -8.18 4.32
N GLU A 13 -11.80 -8.64 3.11
CA GLU A 13 -11.27 -10.00 2.91
C GLU A 13 -9.78 -10.12 3.26
N ILE A 14 -9.01 -9.03 3.18
CA ILE A 14 -7.55 -9.04 3.31
C ILE A 14 -7.10 -8.64 4.73
N ILE A 15 -7.89 -7.81 5.39
CA ILE A 15 -7.49 -7.05 6.59
C ILE A 15 -8.59 -7.15 7.66
N THR A 16 -8.20 -7.18 8.94
CA THR A 16 -9.16 -7.25 10.06
C THR A 16 -9.90 -5.93 10.25
N GLU A 17 -11.12 -5.94 10.82
CA GLU A 17 -11.87 -4.72 11.17
C GLU A 17 -11.03 -3.70 11.96
N GLU A 18 -10.18 -4.15 12.88
CA GLU A 18 -9.31 -3.26 13.69
C GLU A 18 -8.22 -2.54 12.87
N GLU A 19 -7.87 -3.07 11.71
CA GLU A 19 -6.83 -2.55 10.83
C GLU A 19 -7.42 -1.79 9.62
N GLU A 20 -8.75 -1.79 9.46
CA GLU A 20 -9.45 -1.22 8.32
C GLU A 20 -9.20 0.30 8.20
N ASP A 21 -9.28 1.02 9.32
CA ASP A 21 -9.02 2.46 9.39
C ASP A 21 -7.59 2.82 8.93
N GLU A 22 -6.63 1.92 9.12
CA GLU A 22 -5.26 2.08 8.65
C GLU A 22 -5.12 1.66 7.17
N ALA A 23 -5.89 0.66 6.75
CA ALA A 23 -5.79 0.05 5.43
C ALA A 23 -6.38 0.88 4.30
N VAL A 24 -7.59 1.43 4.52
CA VAL A 24 -8.29 2.26 3.54
C VAL A 24 -7.40 3.39 3.01
N PRO A 25 -6.77 4.25 3.85
CA PRO A 25 -5.96 5.35 3.35
C PRO A 25 -4.67 4.87 2.64
N VAL A 26 -4.11 3.72 3.02
CA VAL A 26 -2.96 3.12 2.32
C VAL A 26 -3.36 2.67 0.92
N LEU A 27 -4.50 1.98 0.79
CA LEU A 27 -4.99 1.50 -0.49
C LEU A 27 -5.37 2.65 -1.41
N GLU A 28 -6.04 3.69 -0.89
CA GLU A 28 -6.31 4.92 -1.66
C GLU A 28 -5.03 5.58 -2.18
N CYS A 29 -3.99 5.66 -1.35
CA CYS A 29 -2.70 6.22 -1.79
C CYS A 29 -2.08 5.37 -2.89
N LEU A 30 -2.18 4.05 -2.79
CA LEU A 30 -1.67 3.10 -3.79
C LEU A 30 -2.43 3.20 -5.12
N MET A 31 -3.76 3.34 -5.08
CA MET A 31 -4.59 3.51 -6.28
C MET A 31 -4.36 4.85 -6.98
N LYS A 32 -3.95 5.89 -6.23
CA LYS A 32 -3.58 7.20 -6.81
C LYS A 32 -2.28 7.14 -7.62
N GLY A 33 -1.47 6.09 -7.50
CA GLY A 33 -0.34 5.83 -8.39
C GLY A 33 0.83 5.10 -7.73
N ASN A 34 1.92 4.92 -8.48
CA ASN A 34 3.13 4.27 -7.98
C ASN A 34 3.81 5.13 -6.91
N VAL A 35 3.79 4.68 -5.67
CA VAL A 35 4.28 5.41 -4.49
C VAL A 35 5.20 4.53 -3.66
N THR A 36 6.12 5.13 -2.91
CA THR A 36 6.90 4.41 -1.90
C THR A 36 6.11 4.23 -0.61
N ASP A 37 6.53 3.26 0.20
CA ASP A 37 6.01 3.08 1.56
C ASP A 37 6.23 4.33 2.44
N GLU A 38 7.35 5.02 2.26
CA GLU A 38 7.66 6.30 2.92
C GLU A 38 6.67 7.40 2.50
N GLU A 39 6.41 7.56 1.20
CA GLU A 39 5.43 8.56 0.71
C GLU A 39 4.01 8.27 1.21
N ILE A 40 3.60 7.01 1.28
CA ILE A 40 2.31 6.62 1.84
C ILE A 40 2.27 6.95 3.34
N SER A 41 3.33 6.64 4.09
CA SER A 41 3.44 6.97 5.51
C SER A 41 3.30 8.48 5.77
N GLU A 42 3.95 9.31 4.95
CA GLU A 42 3.83 10.77 5.04
C GLU A 42 2.42 11.27 4.70
N LYS A 43 1.80 10.75 3.64
CA LYS A 43 0.46 11.20 3.21
C LYS A 43 -0.63 10.78 4.19
N THR A 44 -0.53 9.57 4.74
CA THR A 44 -1.53 8.99 5.65
C THR A 44 -1.28 9.32 7.11
N GLN A 45 -0.09 9.86 7.45
CA GLN A 45 0.38 10.06 8.82
C GLN A 45 0.45 8.76 9.66
N LEU A 46 0.35 7.61 9.00
CA LEU A 46 0.54 6.30 9.62
C LEU A 46 2.03 6.04 9.81
N LYS A 47 2.37 5.26 10.83
CA LYS A 47 3.75 4.82 11.02
C LYS A 47 4.18 3.94 9.85
N LEU A 48 5.40 4.12 9.37
CA LEU A 48 5.96 3.36 8.24
C LEU A 48 5.82 1.83 8.39
N ASN A 49 5.95 1.30 9.60
CA ASN A 49 5.75 -0.14 9.86
C ASN A 49 4.31 -0.61 9.63
N ILE A 50 3.31 0.23 9.94
CA ILE A 50 1.90 -0.05 9.69
C ILE A 50 1.65 -0.10 8.18
N VAL A 51 2.13 0.93 7.48
CA VAL A 51 2.03 1.02 6.01
C VAL A 51 2.65 -0.20 5.34
N ARG A 52 3.88 -0.57 5.71
CA ARG A 52 4.55 -1.76 5.17
C ARG A 52 3.76 -3.04 5.43
N ARG A 53 3.25 -3.24 6.65
CA ARG A 53 2.43 -4.39 7.00
C ARG A 53 1.21 -4.51 6.09
N ILE A 54 0.49 -3.42 5.87
CA ILE A 54 -0.70 -3.38 5.00
C ILE A 54 -0.31 -3.65 3.55
N LEU A 55 0.73 -3.00 3.03
CA LEU A 55 1.20 -3.21 1.65
C LEU A 55 1.62 -4.65 1.38
N TYR A 56 2.25 -5.32 2.36
CA TYR A 56 2.56 -6.75 2.24
C TYR A 56 1.31 -7.62 2.22
N LYS A 57 0.29 -7.35 3.04
CA LYS A 57 -0.99 -8.06 2.98
C LYS A 57 -1.68 -7.89 1.62
N LEU A 58 -1.69 -6.65 1.10
CA LEU A 58 -2.22 -6.36 -0.24
C LEU A 58 -1.43 -7.09 -1.34
N TYR A 59 -0.11 -7.21 -1.18
CA TYR A 59 0.74 -7.98 -2.09
C TYR A 59 0.44 -9.48 -2.05
N ASP A 60 0.31 -10.06 -0.85
CA ASP A 60 0.00 -11.47 -0.68
C ASP A 60 -1.39 -11.82 -1.26
N ALA A 61 -2.33 -10.87 -1.22
CA ALA A 61 -3.64 -10.97 -1.84
C ALA A 61 -3.64 -10.67 -3.36
N GLY A 62 -2.51 -10.27 -3.95
CA GLY A 62 -2.40 -9.95 -5.37
C GLY A 62 -2.95 -8.57 -5.78
N VAL A 63 -3.32 -7.73 -4.80
CA VAL A 63 -3.85 -6.37 -5.00
C VAL A 63 -2.75 -5.33 -5.20
N ALA A 64 -1.53 -5.65 -4.76
CA ALA A 64 -0.37 -4.80 -4.92
C ALA A 64 0.81 -5.57 -5.51
N SER A 65 1.66 -4.87 -6.25
CA SER A 65 2.99 -5.32 -6.60
C SER A 65 4.03 -4.28 -6.17
N TYR A 66 5.29 -4.69 -6.05
CA TYR A 66 6.36 -3.76 -5.80
C TYR A 66 7.59 -4.05 -6.64
N LYS A 67 8.37 -3.01 -6.91
CA LYS A 67 9.68 -3.11 -7.52
C LYS A 67 10.72 -2.56 -6.56
N ARG A 68 11.79 -3.31 -6.36
CA ARG A 68 12.97 -2.86 -5.63
C ARG A 68 13.98 -2.26 -6.61
N SER A 69 14.31 -0.99 -6.43
CA SER A 69 15.45 -0.35 -7.09
C SER A 69 16.56 -0.09 -6.08
N LYS A 70 17.81 -0.14 -6.54
CA LYS A 70 18.97 0.27 -5.77
C LYS A 70 19.54 1.51 -6.40
N ASP A 71 19.63 2.57 -5.62
CA ASP A 71 20.26 3.80 -6.07
C ASP A 71 21.79 3.58 -6.16
N PRO A 72 22.41 3.80 -7.32
CA PRO A 72 23.83 3.48 -7.52
C PRO A 72 24.76 4.42 -6.75
N GLU A 73 24.34 5.65 -6.47
CA GLU A 73 25.17 6.67 -5.80
C GLU A 73 25.10 6.51 -4.28
N THR A 74 23.90 6.41 -3.73
CA THR A 74 23.66 6.34 -2.29
C THR A 74 23.72 4.91 -1.77
N GLN A 75 23.54 3.90 -2.64
CA GLN A 75 23.38 2.48 -2.30
C GLN A 75 22.09 2.14 -1.53
N TRP A 76 21.12 3.06 -1.47
CA TRP A 76 19.83 2.84 -0.80
C TRP A 76 18.88 1.99 -1.65
N TYR A 77 18.01 1.24 -0.97
CA TYR A 77 16.94 0.50 -1.63
C TYR A 77 15.63 1.26 -1.54
N THR A 78 14.99 1.46 -2.68
CA THR A 78 13.63 2.02 -2.74
C THR A 78 12.66 0.93 -3.16
N TYR A 79 11.54 0.85 -2.43
CA TYR A 79 10.44 -0.04 -2.73
C TYR A 79 9.30 0.80 -3.30
N THR A 80 9.12 0.72 -4.61
CA THR A 80 8.02 1.39 -5.30
C THR A 80 6.87 0.42 -5.44
N TRP A 81 5.73 0.77 -4.87
CA TRP A 81 4.51 -0.02 -4.90
C TRP A 81 3.62 0.39 -6.07
N LYS A 82 2.82 -0.54 -6.56
CA LYS A 82 1.85 -0.33 -7.63
C LYS A 82 0.57 -1.10 -7.31
N PHE A 83 -0.57 -0.46 -7.51
CA PHE A 83 -1.88 -1.13 -7.47
C PHE A 83 -2.00 -2.09 -8.67
N GLU A 84 -2.44 -3.31 -8.40
CA GLU A 84 -2.79 -4.30 -9.42
C GLU A 84 -4.31 -4.46 -9.46
N PRO A 85 -4.96 -4.09 -10.59
CA PRO A 85 -6.41 -4.19 -10.77
C PRO A 85 -6.90 -5.60 -11.14
#